data_AF-A0AAV5SCX9-F1
#
_entry.id   AF-A0AAV5SCX9-F1
#
_cell.length_a   1.000
_cell.length_b   1.000
_cell.length_c   1.000
_cell.angle_alpha   90.00
_cell.angle_beta   90.00
_cell.angle_gamma   90.00
#
_symmetry.space_group_name_H-M   'P 1'
#
loop_
_entity.id
_entity.type
_entity.pdbx_description
1 polymer ?
#
loop_
_entity_poly.entity_id
_entity_poly.type
_entity_poly.pdbx_seq_one_letter_code
_entity_poly.pdbx_strand_id
1 'polypeptide(L)' 'SIIHDGANGATQKELTHLLLNGCTPSDVTDFYSSRSFSLPSTNETGVAFKSANRLYVDDSISLKNGYQKHVEDKYEVKV' A
#
# COMPACT_ATOMS: atom_id res chain seq x y z
N SER A 1 0.88 -4.13 -0.01
CA SER A 1 0.22 -3.51 -1.18
C SER A 1 1.03 -2.39 -1.82
N ILE A 2 1.72 -1.51 -1.06
CA ILE A 2 2.52 -0.39 -1.64
C ILE A 2 3.45 -0.83 -2.78
N ILE A 3 4.23 -1.90 -2.58
CA ILE A 3 5.11 -2.48 -3.62
C ILE A 3 4.31 -3.04 -4.80
N HIS A 4 3.16 -3.66 -4.54
CA HIS A 4 2.26 -4.21 -5.56
C HIS A 4 1.71 -3.11 -6.48
N ASP A 5 1.43 -1.93 -5.94
CA ASP A 5 0.89 -0.79 -6.70
C ASP A 5 1.94 -0.13 -7.60
N GLY A 6 3.23 -0.36 -7.34
CA GLY A 6 4.33 0.00 -8.23
C GLY A 6 4.71 -1.09 -9.24
N ALA A 7 4.20 -2.31 -9.08
CA ALA A 7 4.48 -3.43 -9.97
C ALA A 7 3.59 -3.42 -11.22
N ASN A 8 3.99 -4.15 -12.26
CA ASN A 8 3.20 -4.35 -13.46
C ASN A 8 3.42 -5.77 -14.03
N GLY A 9 2.59 -6.19 -14.98
CA GLY A 9 2.73 -7.45 -15.70
C GLY A 9 2.71 -8.68 -14.78
N ALA A 10 3.62 -9.62 -15.01
CA ALA A 10 3.70 -10.87 -14.24
C ALA A 10 3.93 -10.62 -12.75
N THR A 11 4.78 -9.65 -12.39
CA THR A 11 5.06 -9.32 -10.98
C THR A 11 3.80 -8.85 -10.26
N GLN A 12 3.02 -7.94 -10.86
CA GLN A 12 1.77 -7.50 -10.23
C GLN A 12 0.76 -8.65 -10.12
N LYS A 13 0.68 -9.52 -11.13
CA LYS A 13 -0.21 -10.68 -11.12
C LYS A 13 0.13 -11.66 -10.00
N GLU A 14 1.41 -11.99 -9.82
CA GLU A 14 1.87 -12.86 -8.74
C GLU A 14 1.60 -12.23 -7.37
N LEU A 15 1.86 -10.94 -7.22
CA LEU A 15 1.55 -10.21 -5.98
C LEU A 15 0.05 -10.11 -5.71
N THR A 16 -0.79 -9.95 -6.75
CA THR A 16 -2.26 -9.98 -6.61
C THR A 16 -2.70 -11.34 -6.09
N HIS A 17 -2.21 -12.43 -6.70
CA HIS A 17 -2.51 -13.78 -6.27
C HIS A 17 -2.08 -14.05 -4.82
N LEU A 18 -0.89 -13.58 -4.44
CA LEU A 18 -0.36 -13.72 -3.09
C LEU A 18 -1.19 -12.97 -2.05
N LEU A 19 -1.56 -11.72 -2.35
CA LEU A 19 -2.18 -10.80 -1.39
C LEU A 19 -3.70 -10.99 -1.28
N LEU A 20 -4.37 -11.29 -2.39
CA LEU A 20 -5.82 -11.42 -2.49
C LEU A 20 -6.18 -12.31 -3.69
N ASN A 21 -6.00 -13.63 -3.54
CA ASN A 21 -6.23 -14.58 -4.62
C ASN A 21 -7.65 -14.48 -5.20
N GLY A 22 -7.75 -14.47 -6.52
CA GLY A 22 -9.01 -14.37 -7.26
C GLY A 22 -9.51 -12.94 -7.46
N CYS A 23 -8.81 -11.94 -6.93
CA CYS A 23 -9.18 -10.53 -7.05
C CYS A 23 -8.37 -9.78 -8.11
N THR A 24 -8.78 -8.55 -8.39
CA THR A 24 -8.09 -7.62 -9.28
C THR A 24 -7.02 -6.81 -8.53
N PRO A 25 -6.06 -6.19 -9.25
CA PRO A 25 -5.11 -5.27 -8.62
C PRO A 25 -5.78 -4.12 -7.85
N SER A 26 -6.89 -3.57 -8.37
CA SER A 26 -7.64 -2.52 -7.68
C SER A 26 -8.26 -3.00 -6.38
N ASP A 27 -8.77 -4.24 -6.33
CA ASP A 27 -9.31 -4.81 -5.10
C ASP A 27 -8.24 -4.95 -4.02
N VAL A 28 -7.01 -5.33 -4.41
CA VAL A 28 -5.86 -5.37 -3.49
C VAL A 28 -5.55 -3.98 -2.95
N THR A 29 -5.46 -2.98 -3.83
CA THR A 29 -5.20 -1.59 -3.42
C THR A 29 -6.26 -1.11 -2.44
N ASP A 30 -7.53 -1.25 -2.77
CA ASP A 30 -8.66 -0.75 -1.98
C ASP A 30 -8.83 -1.52 -0.66
N PHE A 31 -8.62 -2.83 -0.67
CA PHE A 31 -8.67 -3.64 0.56
C PHE A 31 -7.61 -3.21 1.57
N TYR A 32 -6.33 -3.10 1.16
CA TYR A 32 -5.27 -2.77 2.11
C TYR A 32 -5.22 -1.28 2.47
N SER A 33 -5.59 -0.38 1.55
CA SER A 33 -5.66 1.07 1.84
C SER A 33 -6.74 1.34 2.87
N SER A 34 -7.98 0.87 2.65
CA SER A 34 -9.09 1.06 3.57
C SER A 34 -8.78 0.58 4.99
N ARG A 35 -8.09 -0.57 5.13
CA ARG A 35 -7.67 -1.10 6.44
C ARG A 35 -6.57 -0.27 7.09
N SER A 36 -5.62 0.23 6.30
CA SER A 36 -4.55 1.10 6.80
C SER A 36 -5.13 2.40 7.39
N PHE A 37 -6.18 2.93 6.77
CA PHE A 37 -6.93 4.09 7.29
C PHE A 37 -7.82 3.76 8.48
N SER A 38 -8.52 2.61 8.47
CA SER A 38 -9.52 2.31 9.50
C SER A 38 -8.90 1.91 10.84
N LEU A 39 -7.77 1.19 10.83
CA LEU A 39 -7.20 0.61 12.06
C LEU A 39 -6.75 1.66 13.08
N PRO A 40 -6.04 2.75 12.71
CA PRO A 40 -5.72 3.82 13.66
C PRO A 40 -6.95 4.55 14.21
N SER A 41 -8.05 4.56 13.45
CA SER A 41 -9.30 5.22 13.84
C SER A 41 -10.23 4.35 14.68
N THR A 42 -9.91 3.06 14.85
CA THR A 42 -10.73 2.15 15.65
C THR A 42 -10.46 2.41 17.13
N ASN A 43 -11.41 3.08 17.78
CA ASN A 43 -11.34 3.43 19.19
C ASN A 43 -11.86 2.29 20.07
N GLU A 44 -11.06 1.23 20.20
CA GLU A 44 -11.26 0.24 21.26
C GLU A 44 -10.70 0.79 22.58
N THR A 45 -11.52 0.75 23.63
CA THR A 45 -11.12 1.31 24.94
C THR A 45 -9.92 0.53 25.48
N GLY A 46 -8.80 1.23 25.69
CA GLY A 46 -7.56 0.64 26.21
C GLY A 46 -6.60 0.08 25.16
N VAL A 47 -6.88 0.25 23.86
CA VAL A 47 -5.97 -0.15 22.77
C VAL A 47 -5.61 1.05 21.92
N ALA A 48 -4.31 1.29 21.73
CA ALA A 48 -3.80 2.29 20.80
C ALA A 48 -3.07 1.59 19.64
N PHE A 49 -3.60 1.72 18.42
CA PHE A 49 -2.93 1.21 17.22
C PHE A 49 -2.20 2.34 16.50
N LYS A 50 -0.91 2.13 16.25
CA LYS A 50 -0.08 3.05 15.46
C LYS A 50 0.71 2.23 14.44
N SER A 51 0.79 2.73 13.22
CA SER A 51 1.59 2.15 12.14
C SER A 51 2.43 3.25 11.51
N ALA A 52 3.66 2.91 11.13
CA ALA A 52 4.57 3.81 10.46
C ALA A 52 5.33 3.03 9.38
N ASN A 53 4.82 3.11 8.15
CA ASN A 53 5.45 2.51 6.99
C ASN A 53 6.26 3.57 6.24
N ARG A 54 7.40 3.15 5.69
CA ARG A 54 8.23 3.97 4.80
C ARG A 54 8.94 3.07 3.80
N LEU A 55 9.02 3.53 2.55
CA LEU A 55 9.89 2.92 1.55
C LEU A 55 11.19 3.72 1.49
N TYR A 56 12.30 3.02 1.29
CA TYR A 56 13.59 3.65 1.01
C TYR A 56 14.13 3.02 -0.27
N VAL A 57 14.57 3.87 -1.19
CA VAL A 57 15.24 3.48 -2.42
C VAL A 57 16.59 4.17 -2.49
N ASP A 58 17.48 3.65 -3.32
CA ASP A 58 18.78 4.29 -3.54
C ASP A 58 18.60 5.69 -4.13
N ASP A 59 19.44 6.64 -3.72
CA ASP A 59 19.38 8.04 -4.18
C ASP A 59 19.58 8.17 -5.71
N SER A 60 20.19 7.17 -6.36
CA SER A 60 20.33 7.13 -7.82
C SER A 60 19.02 6.82 -8.55
N ILE A 61 17.96 6.41 -7.84
CA ILE A 61 16.68 5.98 -8.41
C ILE A 61 15.65 7.11 -8.30
N SER A 62 15.15 7.57 -9.44
CA SER A 62 14.03 8.49 -9.48
C SER A 62 12.69 7.75 -9.55
N LEU A 63 11.88 7.88 -8.49
CA LEU A 63 10.52 7.34 -8.47
C LEU A 63 9.59 8.14 -9.38
N LYS A 64 8.68 7.45 -10.09
CA LYS A 64 7.64 8.11 -10.89
C LYS A 64 6.72 8.92 -9.97
N ASN A 65 6.50 10.20 -10.28
CA ASN A 65 5.61 11.08 -9.49
C ASN A 65 4.20 10.49 -9.33
N GLY A 66 3.67 9.82 -10.36
CA GLY A 66 2.36 9.17 -10.27
C GLY A 66 2.31 8.05 -9.23
N TYR A 67 3.39 7.28 -9.07
CA TYR A 67 3.48 6.25 -8.04
C TYR A 67 3.59 6.86 -6.65
N GLN A 68 4.44 7.88 -6.48
CA GLN A 68 4.60 8.58 -5.21
C GLN A 68 3.26 9.15 -4.73
N LYS A 69 2.57 9.91 -5.59
CA LYS A 69 1.26 10.48 -5.29
C LYS A 69 0.22 9.41 -4.98
N HIS A 70 0.19 8.33 -5.75
CA HIS A 70 -0.75 7.22 -5.51
C HIS A 70 -0.54 6.59 -4.13
N VAL A 71 0.71 6.35 -3.72
CA VAL A 71 1.02 5.75 -2.42
C VAL A 71 0.69 6.71 -1.27
N GLU A 72 1.01 7.99 -1.42
CA GLU A 72 0.63 9.01 -0.44
C GLU A 72 -0.90 9.10 -0.28
N ASP A 73 -1.64 9.18 -1.38
CA ASP A 73 -3.10 9.30 -1.38
C ASP A 73 -3.79 8.04 -0.82
N LYS A 74 -3.27 6.83 -1.11
CA LYS A 74 -3.89 5.55 -0.72
C LYS A 74 -3.42 5.00 0.61
N TYR A 75 -2.26 5.40 1.12
CA TYR A 75 -1.68 4.77 2.32
C TYR A 75 -1.17 5.77 3.36
N GLU A 76 -1.15 7.08 3.08
CA GLU A 76 -0.50 8.10 3.92
C GLU A 76 0.98 7.78 4.20
N VAL A 77 1.63 7.07 3.26
CA VAL A 77 3.03 6.65 3.38
C VAL A 77 3.91 7.53 2.52
N LYS A 78 5.04 7.95 3.10
CA LYS A 78 6.13 8.59 2.36
C LYS A 78 7.01 7.53 1.71
N VAL A 79 7.39 7.79 0.47
CA VAL A 79 8.17 6.89 -0.39
C VAL A 79 9.53 7.49 -0.70
#